data_AF-A0A0V0YE83-F1
#
_entry.id   AF-A0A0V0YE83-F1
#
_cell.length_a   1.000
_cell.length_b   1.000
_cell.length_c   1.000
_cell.angle_alpha   90.00
_cell.angle_beta   90.00
_cell.angle_gamma   90.00
#
_symmetry.space_group_name_H-M   'P 1'
#
loop_
_entity.id
_entity.type
_entity.pdbx_description
1 polymer ?
#
loop_
_entity_poly.entity_id
_entity_poly.type
_entity_poly.pdbx_seq_one_letter_code
_entity_poly.pdbx_strand_id
1 'polypeptide(L)'
;LLLFCHIIAAGRLLPENDYRLYFGGSNLDDKMKSEKDVKADAEDFDAGQRQAKRRHIDCTDYSNYFETFYKHSRLHFISTTAQKMKSFVQQLQNCEVDFDKNRQELINSILKMEPCCSSTPIDMHEQQSYIMHLDMDCFFVSASLQNYPLLRGKPVAVAHSNHSDQAIELDSWAEIASCNYEARMCGVRNGMRLGSALELCPNLKTISYDFERYAEISQTIYSLVGKYTRDLEAVSCDEMFVDLKELCFNTGIRPLQFASFIREEIFKATGCTSSVGIGTNKLVARLATKVAKPNGQVQVLKAEVSQFMKATKVADLPGVGMHIWQKLCERNIFTCEDLLRVELGQLQRDFGKKTAIALQQKALGRDDSCLKAEIDRKSISCHVNYGIRFTTLKDAQGFLEKQSEELAKRMSDNQVEAKHITLKLMVF
;
A
#
# COMPACT_ATOMS: atom_id res chain seq x y z
N LEU A 1 3.87 -15.77 -35.05
CA LEU A 1 5.29 -15.39 -34.91
C LEU A 1 6.00 -16.53 -34.20
N LEU A 2 6.91 -17.20 -34.88
CA LEU A 2 7.70 -18.34 -34.37
C LEU A 2 8.67 -17.87 -33.28
N LEU A 3 8.43 -18.24 -32.02
CA LEU A 3 9.39 -18.11 -30.93
C LEU A 3 10.20 -19.42 -30.84
N PHE A 4 11.47 -19.36 -31.22
CA PHE A 4 12.44 -20.41 -30.93
C PHE A 4 12.73 -20.42 -29.42
N CYS A 5 12.26 -21.45 -28.72
CA CYS A 5 12.62 -21.75 -27.33
C CYS A 5 13.92 -22.56 -27.31
N HIS A 6 14.99 -22.02 -26.73
CA HIS A 6 16.12 -22.83 -26.28
C HIS A 6 15.87 -23.34 -24.85
N ILE A 7 15.71 -24.66 -24.85
CA ILE A 7 15.64 -25.69 -23.82
C ILE A 7 16.46 -25.45 -22.53
N ILE A 8 15.75 -25.63 -21.40
CA ILE A 8 16.10 -26.31 -20.13
C ILE A 8 17.56 -26.21 -19.64
N ALA A 9 17.75 -25.44 -18.55
CA ALA A 9 18.79 -25.63 -17.54
C ALA A 9 18.18 -25.23 -16.19
N ALA A 10 18.20 -25.98 -15.10
CA ALA A 10 19.04 -27.10 -14.69
C ALA A 10 18.17 -28.21 -14.07
N GLY A 11 18.46 -29.47 -14.39
CA GLY A 11 17.72 -30.66 -13.94
C GLY A 11 17.83 -30.96 -12.44
N ARG A 12 17.39 -30.04 -11.58
CA ARG A 12 17.17 -30.27 -10.14
C ARG A 12 15.83 -29.69 -9.74
N LEU A 13 14.94 -30.55 -9.25
CA LEU A 13 13.75 -30.13 -8.51
C LEU A 13 14.20 -29.43 -7.22
N LEU A 14 13.71 -28.22 -7.00
CA LEU A 14 13.83 -27.57 -5.70
C LEU A 14 13.11 -28.44 -4.65
N PRO A 15 13.64 -28.55 -3.41
CA PRO A 15 12.97 -29.29 -2.35
C PRO A 15 11.53 -28.80 -2.14
N GLU A 16 10.63 -29.72 -1.78
CA GLU A 16 9.17 -29.57 -1.88
C GLU A 16 8.53 -28.53 -0.93
N ASN A 17 9.31 -27.72 -0.21
CA ASN A 17 8.79 -26.79 0.79
C ASN A 17 8.98 -25.29 0.47
N ASP A 18 7.96 -24.54 0.93
CA ASP A 18 7.85 -23.11 1.26
C ASP A 18 7.35 -22.05 0.25
N TYR A 19 6.87 -22.43 -0.95
CA TYR A 19 6.27 -21.45 -1.89
C TYR A 19 4.95 -21.91 -2.51
N ARG A 20 4.09 -22.51 -1.69
CA ARG A 20 2.79 -23.06 -2.07
C ARG A 20 1.70 -22.02 -1.82
N LEU A 21 0.83 -21.74 -2.80
CA LEU A 21 -0.39 -20.94 -2.53
C LEU A 21 -1.34 -21.79 -1.67
N TYR A 22 -1.71 -21.27 -0.51
CA TYR A 22 -2.61 -21.91 0.44
C TYR A 22 -4.02 -21.31 0.37
N PHE A 23 -5.03 -22.12 0.70
CA PHE A 23 -6.43 -21.70 0.82
C PHE A 23 -6.90 -21.81 2.28
N GLY A 24 -7.75 -20.88 2.74
CA GLY A 24 -8.41 -20.95 4.06
C GLY A 24 -9.72 -20.18 4.10
N GLY A 25 -10.83 -20.86 4.43
CA GLY A 25 -12.19 -20.31 4.59
C GLY A 25 -13.28 -21.34 4.29
N SER A 26 -14.13 -21.64 5.27
CA SER A 26 -15.06 -22.78 5.41
C SER A 26 -16.39 -22.71 4.62
N ASN A 27 -16.92 -23.88 4.23
CA ASN A 27 -18.31 -24.28 4.50
C ASN A 27 -18.50 -25.81 4.37
N LEU A 28 -19.26 -26.36 5.33
CA LEU A 28 -19.76 -27.74 5.44
C LEU A 28 -21.00 -27.93 4.54
N ASP A 29 -21.14 -29.07 3.85
CA ASP A 29 -22.09 -30.15 4.22
C ASP A 29 -22.21 -31.26 3.16
N ASP A 30 -22.57 -32.41 3.69
CA ASP A 30 -22.62 -33.78 3.15
C ASP A 30 -23.50 -34.04 1.92
N LYS A 31 -23.12 -35.12 1.20
CA LYS A 31 -24.06 -36.18 0.81
C LYS A 31 -23.40 -37.58 0.89
N MET A 32 -23.76 -38.31 1.93
CA MET A 32 -24.08 -39.76 2.00
C MET A 32 -24.36 -40.41 0.63
N LYS A 33 -24.10 -41.69 0.31
CA LYS A 33 -24.04 -43.02 0.96
C LYS A 33 -23.52 -43.97 -0.17
N SER A 34 -22.95 -45.18 -0.04
CA SER A 34 -23.27 -46.36 0.77
C SER A 34 -22.29 -47.52 0.49
N GLU A 35 -22.02 -48.35 1.53
CA GLU A 35 -21.85 -49.84 1.56
C GLU A 35 -20.65 -50.49 0.80
N LYS A 36 -19.91 -51.49 1.32
CA LYS A 36 -20.11 -52.52 2.38
C LYS A 36 -18.77 -53.22 2.73
N ASP A 37 -18.63 -53.64 4.01
CA ASP A 37 -17.92 -54.79 4.62
C ASP A 37 -16.53 -55.24 4.10
N VAL A 38 -15.51 -55.55 4.94
CA VAL A 38 -15.42 -56.67 5.91
C VAL A 38 -14.30 -56.42 6.96
N LYS A 39 -14.53 -56.94 8.18
CA LYS A 39 -13.67 -56.97 9.39
C LYS A 39 -12.31 -57.68 9.24
N ALA A 40 -11.30 -57.27 10.03
CA ALA A 40 -10.61 -58.12 11.02
C ALA A 40 -9.55 -57.32 11.81
N ASP A 41 -9.45 -57.64 13.11
CA ASP A 41 -8.62 -57.03 14.15
C ASP A 41 -7.11 -57.23 13.95
N ALA A 42 -6.31 -56.22 14.32
CA ALA A 42 -5.03 -56.36 15.02
C ALA A 42 -4.53 -54.98 15.48
N GLU A 43 -4.20 -54.90 16.76
CA GLU A 43 -3.52 -53.77 17.39
C GLU A 43 -2.16 -53.52 16.71
N ASP A 44 -1.94 -52.31 16.23
CA ASP A 44 -0.58 -51.78 16.09
C ASP A 44 -0.56 -50.28 16.38
N PHE A 45 0.44 -49.91 17.17
CA PHE A 45 0.72 -48.56 17.63
C PHE A 45 1.27 -47.79 16.42
N ASP A 46 0.45 -46.99 15.73
CA ASP A 46 0.97 -46.16 14.64
C ASP A 46 0.43 -44.72 14.62
N ALA A 47 1.38 -43.84 14.35
CA ALA A 47 1.30 -42.40 14.26
C ALA A 47 0.38 -41.95 13.11
N GLY A 48 -0.91 -41.80 13.39
CA GLY A 48 -1.93 -41.35 12.43
C GLY A 48 -2.12 -39.83 12.42
N GLN A 49 -1.41 -39.17 11.52
CA GLN A 49 -1.50 -37.75 11.13
C GLN A 49 -2.92 -37.15 11.17
N ARG A 50 -3.16 -36.23 12.11
CA ARG A 50 -4.17 -35.17 11.96
C ARG A 50 -3.61 -34.05 11.08
N GLN A 51 -3.38 -34.33 9.81
CA GLN A 51 -3.14 -33.27 8.82
C GLN A 51 -4.45 -32.92 8.13
N ALA A 52 -5.01 -31.76 8.47
CA ALA A 52 -5.90 -31.05 7.56
C ALA A 52 -5.12 -30.83 6.25
N LYS A 53 -5.38 -31.65 5.22
CA LYS A 53 -4.70 -31.57 3.92
C LYS A 53 -5.06 -30.22 3.27
N ARG A 54 -4.16 -29.25 3.44
CA ARG A 54 -4.17 -27.99 2.69
C ARG A 54 -4.09 -28.34 1.20
N ARG A 55 -5.14 -28.02 0.43
CA ARG A 55 -5.11 -28.22 -1.03
C ARG A 55 -4.12 -27.21 -1.63
N HIS A 56 -2.95 -27.69 -2.02
CA HIS A 56 -1.97 -26.94 -2.79
C HIS A 56 -2.55 -26.59 -4.15
N ILE A 57 -2.42 -25.32 -4.58
CA ILE A 57 -2.80 -24.93 -5.94
C ILE A 57 -1.58 -25.02 -6.82
N ASP A 58 -1.64 -25.94 -7.78
CA ASP A 58 -0.62 -26.13 -8.79
C ASP A 58 -0.70 -25.01 -9.84
N CYS A 59 0.44 -24.44 -10.22
CA CYS A 59 0.49 -23.44 -11.29
C CYS A 59 0.18 -24.00 -12.69
N THR A 60 0.12 -25.33 -12.82
CA THR A 60 -0.36 -26.04 -14.00
C THR A 60 -1.88 -26.25 -13.99
N ASP A 61 -2.58 -25.96 -12.89
CA ASP A 61 -4.04 -25.82 -12.89
C ASP A 61 -4.43 -24.47 -13.53
N TYR A 62 -4.40 -24.46 -14.86
CA TYR A 62 -4.72 -23.31 -15.70
C TYR A 62 -6.12 -22.76 -15.49
N SER A 63 -7.02 -23.52 -14.89
CA SER A 63 -8.41 -23.09 -14.68
C SER A 63 -8.53 -22.12 -13.50
N ASN A 64 -7.78 -22.35 -12.42
CA ASN A 64 -7.97 -21.63 -11.15
C ASN A 64 -6.73 -20.89 -10.65
N TYR A 65 -5.54 -21.18 -11.17
CA TYR A 65 -4.30 -20.65 -10.60
C TYR A 65 -4.23 -19.11 -10.64
N PHE A 66 -4.44 -18.50 -11.81
CA PHE A 66 -4.32 -17.04 -11.98
C PHE A 66 -5.38 -16.28 -11.17
N GLU A 67 -6.63 -16.74 -11.23
CA GLU A 67 -7.71 -16.16 -10.43
C GLU A 67 -7.37 -16.22 -8.95
N THR A 68 -6.94 -17.39 -8.47
CA THR A 68 -6.61 -17.58 -7.05
C THR A 68 -5.39 -16.75 -6.63
N PHE A 69 -4.35 -16.72 -7.46
CA PHE A 69 -3.15 -15.91 -7.21
C PHE A 69 -3.51 -14.43 -7.07
N TYR A 70 -4.26 -13.87 -8.03
CA TYR A 70 -4.62 -12.46 -7.99
C TYR A 70 -5.60 -12.13 -6.86
N LYS A 71 -6.53 -13.04 -6.54
CA LYS A 71 -7.47 -12.89 -5.42
C LYS A 71 -6.77 -12.80 -4.05
N HIS A 72 -5.65 -13.50 -3.87
CA HIS A 72 -4.91 -13.50 -2.60
C HIS A 72 -3.70 -12.56 -2.58
N SER A 73 -3.37 -11.91 -3.71
CA SER A 73 -2.21 -11.05 -3.83
C SER A 73 -2.53 -9.61 -3.42
N ARG A 74 -2.07 -9.22 -2.23
CA ARG A 74 -2.19 -7.83 -1.74
C ARG A 74 -1.52 -6.81 -2.66
N LEU A 75 -0.39 -7.18 -3.29
CA LEU A 75 0.36 -6.28 -4.16
C LEU A 75 -0.38 -6.04 -5.47
N HIS A 76 -1.05 -7.08 -5.99
CA HIS A 76 -1.99 -6.93 -7.09
C HIS A 76 -3.14 -6.02 -6.69
N PHE A 77 -3.77 -6.27 -5.54
CA PHE A 77 -4.85 -5.44 -5.02
C PHE A 77 -4.47 -3.96 -4.92
N ILE A 78 -3.38 -3.61 -4.23
CA ILE A 78 -2.94 -2.21 -4.06
C ILE A 78 -2.67 -1.56 -5.42
N SER A 79 -2.01 -2.28 -6.33
CA SER A 79 -1.70 -1.77 -7.67
C SER A 79 -2.97 -1.48 -8.47
N THR A 80 -3.92 -2.42 -8.48
CA THR A 80 -5.19 -2.29 -9.19
C THR A 80 -6.05 -1.18 -8.60
N THR A 81 -6.19 -1.13 -7.27
CA THR A 81 -6.99 -0.11 -6.58
C THR A 81 -6.38 1.28 -6.75
N ALA A 82 -5.05 1.44 -6.70
CA ALA A 82 -4.40 2.72 -6.97
C ALA A 82 -4.68 3.23 -8.39
N GLN A 83 -4.75 2.34 -9.40
CA GLN A 83 -5.14 2.72 -10.76
C GLN A 83 -6.63 3.11 -10.82
N LYS A 84 -7.51 2.34 -10.19
CA LYS A 84 -8.94 2.68 -10.10
C LYS A 84 -9.16 4.04 -9.46
N MET A 85 -8.43 4.36 -8.38
CA MET A 85 -8.53 5.67 -7.73
C MET A 85 -8.00 6.79 -8.61
N LYS A 86 -6.93 6.58 -9.39
CA LYS A 86 -6.49 7.56 -10.40
C LYS A 86 -7.57 7.83 -11.44
N SER A 87 -8.17 6.78 -12.00
CA SER A 87 -9.28 6.93 -12.94
C SER A 87 -10.50 7.60 -12.30
N PHE A 88 -10.80 7.29 -11.04
CA PHE A 88 -11.88 7.93 -10.30
C PHE A 88 -11.63 9.43 -10.09
N VAL A 89 -10.41 9.82 -9.74
CA VAL A 89 -10.05 11.24 -9.61
C VAL A 89 -10.15 11.99 -10.94
N GLN A 90 -9.71 11.36 -12.04
CA GLN A 90 -9.88 11.94 -13.38
C GLN A 90 -11.37 12.11 -13.74
N GLN A 91 -12.21 11.13 -13.41
CA GLN A 91 -13.65 11.26 -13.60
C GLN A 91 -14.23 12.40 -12.78
N LEU A 92 -13.83 12.53 -11.50
CA LEU A 92 -14.26 13.65 -10.66
C LEU A 92 -13.88 14.99 -11.29
N GLN A 93 -12.67 15.14 -11.80
CA GLN A 93 -12.19 16.38 -12.44
C GLN A 93 -13.02 16.77 -13.66
N ASN A 94 -13.60 15.80 -14.37
CA ASN A 94 -14.46 16.04 -15.53
C ASN A 94 -15.93 16.26 -15.18
N CYS A 95 -16.34 16.03 -13.93
CA CYS A 95 -17.71 16.25 -13.48
C CYS A 95 -17.89 17.69 -12.97
N GLU A 96 -18.81 18.44 -13.56
CA GLU A 96 -19.29 19.69 -12.98
C GLU A 96 -19.97 19.43 -11.64
N VAL A 97 -19.49 20.09 -10.60
CA VAL A 97 -20.11 20.05 -9.27
C VAL A 97 -20.20 21.45 -8.72
N ASP A 98 -21.41 21.80 -8.29
CA ASP A 98 -21.64 23.00 -7.50
C ASP A 98 -21.08 22.76 -6.08
N PHE A 99 -19.95 23.39 -5.82
CA PHE A 99 -19.29 23.30 -4.53
C PHE A 99 -19.93 24.18 -3.46
N ASP A 100 -20.80 25.13 -3.82
CA ASP A 100 -21.28 26.16 -2.88
C ASP A 100 -22.00 25.53 -1.69
N LYS A 101 -22.88 24.56 -1.95
CA LYS A 101 -23.59 23.85 -0.89
C LYS A 101 -22.63 23.09 0.04
N ASN A 102 -21.70 22.32 -0.52
CA ASN A 102 -20.78 21.49 0.27
C ASN A 102 -19.79 22.37 1.05
N ARG A 103 -19.28 23.44 0.43
CA ARG A 103 -18.39 24.40 1.07
C ARG A 103 -19.10 25.19 2.17
N GLN A 104 -20.38 25.52 2.00
CA GLN A 104 -21.18 26.15 3.06
C GLN A 104 -21.41 25.19 4.24
N GLU A 105 -21.68 23.91 3.98
CA GLU A 105 -21.79 22.87 5.02
C GLU A 105 -20.49 22.71 5.80
N LEU A 106 -19.35 22.71 5.09
CA LEU A 106 -18.02 22.70 5.68
C LEU A 106 -17.80 23.91 6.60
N ILE A 107 -18.08 25.13 6.12
CA ILE A 107 -17.95 26.36 6.91
C ILE A 107 -18.81 26.28 8.19
N ASN A 108 -20.08 25.89 8.04
CA ASN A 108 -21.01 25.77 9.16
C ASN A 108 -20.55 24.72 10.18
N SER A 109 -19.94 23.62 9.72
CA SER A 109 -19.43 22.56 10.58
C SER A 109 -18.22 23.02 11.39
N ILE A 110 -17.28 23.73 10.75
CA ILE A 110 -16.09 24.27 11.44
C ILE A 110 -16.48 25.34 12.46
N LEU A 111 -17.44 26.23 12.13
CA LEU A 111 -17.94 27.23 13.07
C LEU A 111 -18.56 26.62 14.33
N LYS A 112 -19.16 25.42 14.23
CA LYS A 112 -19.69 24.68 15.39
C LYS A 112 -18.58 24.02 16.23
N MET A 113 -17.49 23.58 15.60
CA MET A 113 -16.37 22.93 16.29
C MET A 113 -15.50 23.91 17.07
N GLU A 114 -15.33 25.15 16.57
CA GLU A 114 -14.49 26.18 17.20
C GLU A 114 -15.27 27.49 17.44
N PRO A 115 -16.11 27.59 18.49
CA PRO A 115 -16.92 28.78 18.74
C PRO A 115 -16.13 30.04 19.10
N CYS A 116 -14.85 29.91 19.50
CA CYS A 116 -14.11 30.97 20.22
C CYS A 116 -12.62 31.13 19.87
N CYS A 117 -12.13 30.61 18.74
CA CYS A 117 -10.74 30.86 18.37
C CYS A 117 -10.60 32.20 17.63
N SER A 118 -9.94 33.15 18.31
CA SER A 118 -9.60 34.49 17.85
C SER A 118 -9.21 34.53 16.38
N SER A 119 -9.96 35.34 15.64
CA SER A 119 -9.65 35.87 14.32
C SER A 119 -8.35 36.68 14.36
N THR A 120 -7.20 36.01 14.38
CA THR A 120 -6.03 36.59 13.74
C THR A 120 -6.19 36.31 12.25
N PRO A 121 -6.44 37.33 11.41
CA PRO A 121 -6.35 37.14 9.98
C PRO A 121 -4.91 36.73 9.70
N ILE A 122 -4.69 35.45 9.39
CA ILE A 122 -3.49 35.11 8.65
C ILE A 122 -3.77 35.71 7.28
N ASP A 123 -2.94 36.67 6.88
CA ASP A 123 -2.94 37.22 5.54
C ASP A 123 -2.75 36.05 4.58
N MET A 124 -3.86 35.50 4.09
CA MET A 124 -3.86 34.43 3.12
C MET A 124 -3.46 35.07 1.81
N HIS A 125 -2.17 35.36 1.67
CA HIS A 125 -1.62 35.90 0.45
C HIS A 125 -2.02 35.00 -0.70
N GLU A 126 -2.62 35.60 -1.73
CA GLU A 126 -3.16 35.02 -2.97
C GLU A 126 -2.22 34.01 -3.68
N GLN A 127 -0.94 33.97 -3.29
CA GLN A 127 0.12 33.17 -3.92
C GLN A 127 0.63 32.00 -3.09
N GLN A 128 0.18 31.79 -1.84
CA GLN A 128 0.73 30.70 -1.02
C GLN A 128 0.02 29.37 -1.31
N SER A 129 0.74 28.43 -1.95
CA SER A 129 0.27 27.06 -2.16
C SER A 129 0.38 26.26 -0.85
N TYR A 130 -0.70 25.58 -0.51
CA TYR A 130 -0.77 24.65 0.62
C TYR A 130 -1.13 23.27 0.08
N ILE A 131 -0.15 22.37 0.10
CA ILE A 131 -0.38 20.98 -0.27
C ILE A 131 -0.67 20.20 0.99
N MET A 132 -1.80 19.54 1.01
CA MET A 132 -2.18 18.55 2.02
C MET A 132 -1.85 17.16 1.51
N HIS A 133 -1.22 16.35 2.34
CA HIS A 133 -1.03 14.93 2.14
C HIS A 133 -1.82 14.18 3.20
N LEU A 134 -2.73 13.32 2.77
CA LEU A 134 -3.60 12.52 3.63
C LEU A 134 -3.23 11.05 3.47
N ASP A 135 -3.02 10.36 4.59
CA ASP A 135 -2.60 8.95 4.62
C ASP A 135 -3.29 8.22 5.79
N MET A 136 -4.02 7.14 5.49
CA MET A 136 -4.71 6.32 6.48
C MET A 136 -3.73 5.63 7.43
N ASP A 137 -4.09 5.53 8.70
CA ASP A 137 -3.23 4.92 9.70
C ASP A 137 -3.30 3.40 9.68
N CYS A 138 -2.16 2.73 9.53
CA CYS A 138 -2.01 1.28 9.47
C CYS A 138 -3.13 0.58 8.68
N PHE A 139 -3.47 1.14 7.49
CA PHE A 139 -4.73 0.97 6.76
C PHE A 139 -5.40 -0.40 6.86
N PHE A 140 -4.74 -1.48 6.43
CA PHE A 140 -5.37 -2.82 6.45
C PHE A 140 -5.76 -3.27 7.86
N VAL A 141 -4.93 -2.99 8.87
CA VAL A 141 -5.27 -3.34 10.25
C VAL A 141 -6.45 -2.50 10.74
N SER A 142 -6.42 -1.18 10.53
CA SER A 142 -7.51 -0.29 10.97
C SER A 142 -8.86 -0.64 10.33
N ALA A 143 -8.85 -0.96 9.04
CA ALA A 143 -10.03 -1.38 8.30
C ALA A 143 -10.60 -2.70 8.84
N SER A 144 -9.75 -3.71 9.00
CA SER A 144 -10.20 -5.03 9.48
C SER A 144 -10.58 -5.04 10.96
N LEU A 145 -9.93 -4.23 11.81
CA LEU A 145 -10.21 -4.16 13.26
C LEU A 145 -11.64 -3.73 13.60
N GLN A 146 -12.37 -3.12 12.66
CA GLN A 146 -13.79 -2.82 12.83
C GLN A 146 -14.63 -4.08 13.11
N ASN A 147 -14.24 -5.21 12.51
CA ASN A 147 -14.91 -6.50 12.73
C ASN A 147 -14.40 -7.23 13.98
N TYR A 148 -13.37 -6.71 14.65
CA TYR A 148 -12.74 -7.34 15.81
C TYR A 148 -12.57 -6.36 17.00
N PRO A 149 -13.66 -5.92 17.65
CA PRO A 149 -13.59 -4.96 18.77
C PRO A 149 -12.67 -5.41 19.92
N LEU A 150 -12.60 -6.72 20.19
CA LEU A 150 -11.77 -7.30 21.26
C LEU A 150 -10.25 -7.24 20.99
N LEU A 151 -9.84 -6.86 19.78
CA LEU A 151 -8.45 -6.71 19.37
C LEU A 151 -7.97 -5.25 19.39
N ARG A 152 -8.84 -4.28 19.67
CA ARG A 152 -8.46 -2.87 19.82
C ARG A 152 -7.49 -2.71 21.00
N GLY A 153 -6.42 -1.94 20.81
CA GLY A 153 -5.37 -1.74 21.82
C GLY A 153 -4.39 -2.90 21.99
N LYS A 154 -4.50 -3.97 21.19
CA LYS A 154 -3.57 -5.11 21.20
C LYS A 154 -2.64 -5.06 19.99
N PRO A 155 -1.42 -5.64 20.04
CA PRO A 155 -0.56 -5.74 18.87
C PRO A 155 -1.20 -6.64 17.81
N VAL A 156 -1.48 -6.09 16.64
CA VAL A 156 -2.21 -6.75 15.55
C VAL A 156 -1.51 -6.53 14.21
N ALA A 157 -1.46 -7.58 13.38
CA ALA A 157 -0.94 -7.55 12.03
C ALA A 157 -1.88 -8.24 11.03
N VAL A 158 -1.91 -7.74 9.79
CA VAL A 158 -2.52 -8.42 8.65
C VAL A 158 -1.45 -9.20 7.91
N ALA A 159 -1.62 -10.52 7.82
CA ALA A 159 -0.72 -11.43 7.12
C ALA A 159 -1.49 -12.68 6.68
N HIS A 160 -0.91 -13.43 5.73
CA HIS A 160 -1.39 -14.78 5.44
C HIS A 160 -0.91 -15.71 6.55
N SER A 161 -1.71 -15.92 7.60
CA SER A 161 -1.37 -16.75 8.76
C SER A 161 -2.17 -18.06 8.79
N ASN A 162 -1.48 -19.13 9.17
CA ASN A 162 -2.03 -20.42 9.54
C ASN A 162 -2.38 -20.39 11.04
N HIS A 163 -3.59 -19.94 11.39
CA HIS A 163 -4.12 -19.86 12.78
C HIS A 163 -4.16 -21.19 13.57
N SER A 164 -3.51 -22.25 13.09
CA SER A 164 -3.51 -23.60 13.64
C SER A 164 -2.55 -23.81 14.80
N ASP A 165 -1.41 -23.10 14.86
CA ASP A 165 -0.43 -23.23 15.97
C ASP A 165 0.59 -22.07 15.96
N GLN A 166 0.86 -21.44 17.11
CA GLN A 166 1.90 -20.40 17.22
C GLN A 166 3.30 -20.94 17.00
N ALA A 167 3.58 -22.19 17.36
CA ALA A 167 4.90 -22.80 17.13
C ALA A 167 5.21 -22.94 15.64
N ILE A 168 4.19 -23.24 14.83
CA ILE A 168 4.30 -23.33 13.36
C ILE A 168 4.50 -21.93 12.74
N GLU A 169 4.00 -20.88 13.39
CA GLU A 169 4.10 -19.51 12.87
C GLU A 169 5.45 -18.83 13.13
N LEU A 170 6.25 -19.34 14.08
CA LEU A 170 7.61 -18.85 14.30
C LEU A 170 8.52 -19.08 13.08
N ASP A 171 8.28 -20.15 12.33
CA ASP A 171 8.99 -20.44 11.07
C ASP A 171 8.29 -19.83 9.84
N SER A 172 7.26 -18.99 10.03
CA SER A 172 6.45 -18.46 8.94
C SER A 172 7.18 -17.39 8.13
N TRP A 173 7.26 -17.64 6.82
CA TRP A 173 7.78 -16.70 5.82
C TRP A 173 6.72 -15.76 5.25
N ALA A 174 5.49 -15.80 5.78
CA ALA A 174 4.44 -14.87 5.37
C ALA A 174 4.86 -13.43 5.65
N GLU A 175 4.55 -12.52 4.74
CA GLU A 175 4.86 -11.10 4.90
C GLU A 175 3.76 -10.39 5.69
N ILE A 176 4.15 -9.54 6.64
CA ILE A 176 3.25 -8.60 7.29
C ILE A 176 2.89 -7.48 6.32
N ALA A 177 1.63 -7.44 5.90
CA ALA A 177 1.14 -6.38 5.02
C ALA A 177 1.01 -5.05 5.74
N SER A 178 0.43 -5.08 6.94
CA SER A 178 0.25 -3.94 7.81
C SER A 178 0.28 -4.40 9.27
N CYS A 179 0.85 -3.58 10.15
CA CYS A 179 0.80 -3.75 11.60
C CYS A 179 0.39 -2.43 12.25
N ASN A 180 -0.41 -2.51 13.33
CA ASN A 180 -0.82 -1.33 14.10
C ASN A 180 0.32 -0.77 14.94
N TYR A 181 0.08 0.40 15.55
CA TYR A 181 1.10 1.13 16.28
C TYR A 181 1.52 0.39 17.57
N GLU A 182 0.63 -0.38 18.18
CA GLU A 182 0.92 -1.28 19.29
C GLU A 182 1.97 -2.34 18.90
N ALA A 183 1.84 -2.96 17.73
CA ALA A 183 2.85 -3.88 17.22
C ALA A 183 4.15 -3.15 16.83
N ARG A 184 4.06 -1.93 16.27
CA ARG A 184 5.25 -1.12 15.91
C ARG A 184 6.07 -0.71 17.13
N MET A 185 5.44 -0.47 18.28
CA MET A 185 6.15 -0.22 19.55
C MET A 185 7.00 -1.41 19.99
N CYS A 186 6.60 -2.64 19.64
CA CYS A 186 7.40 -3.84 19.84
C CYS A 186 8.49 -4.06 18.76
N GLY A 187 8.65 -3.13 17.81
CA GLY A 187 9.63 -3.22 16.73
C GLY A 187 9.15 -3.93 15.46
N VAL A 188 7.90 -4.43 15.43
CA VAL A 188 7.30 -5.03 14.23
C VAL A 188 7.13 -3.98 13.14
N ARG A 189 7.36 -4.35 11.87
CA ARG A 189 7.25 -3.43 10.73
C ARG A 189 6.52 -4.08 9.56
N ASN A 190 5.89 -3.25 8.73
CA ASN A 190 5.35 -3.70 7.45
C ASN A 190 6.49 -4.24 6.57
N GLY A 191 6.23 -5.34 5.84
CA GLY A 191 7.22 -6.04 5.03
C GLY A 191 8.10 -7.03 5.81
N MET A 192 7.97 -7.12 7.13
CA MET A 192 8.67 -8.12 7.94
C MET A 192 8.06 -9.51 7.75
N ARG A 193 8.89 -10.57 7.90
CA ARG A 193 8.40 -11.95 7.99
C ARG A 193 7.62 -12.15 9.28
N LEU A 194 6.53 -12.90 9.22
CA LEU A 194 5.64 -13.15 10.36
C LEU A 194 6.37 -13.85 11.50
N GLY A 195 7.21 -14.84 11.20
CA GLY A 195 8.05 -15.50 12.20
C GLY A 195 8.92 -14.51 13.00
N SER A 196 9.70 -13.68 12.29
CA SER A 196 10.53 -12.65 12.91
C SER A 196 9.71 -11.61 13.71
N ALA A 197 8.49 -11.32 13.29
CA ALA A 197 7.61 -10.42 14.02
C ALA A 197 7.06 -11.04 15.31
N LEU A 198 6.81 -12.35 15.31
CA LEU A 198 6.41 -13.10 16.51
C LEU A 198 7.56 -13.25 17.50
N GLU A 199 8.80 -13.37 17.03
CA GLU A 199 9.99 -13.30 17.89
C GLU A 199 10.08 -11.95 18.63
N LEU A 200 9.82 -10.85 17.92
CA LEU A 200 9.82 -9.50 18.51
C LEU A 200 8.60 -9.23 19.40
N CYS A 201 7.45 -9.80 19.04
CA CYS A 201 6.18 -9.60 19.73
C CYS A 201 5.43 -10.94 19.86
N PRO A 202 5.70 -11.74 20.90
CA PRO A 202 5.06 -13.06 21.07
C PRO A 202 3.53 -13.01 21.21
N ASN A 203 3.00 -11.88 21.66
CA ASN A 203 1.57 -11.65 21.82
C ASN A 203 0.87 -11.11 20.55
N LEU A 204 1.60 -10.96 19.44
CA LEU A 204 1.08 -10.45 18.17
C LEU A 204 -0.10 -11.30 17.70
N LYS A 205 -1.21 -10.63 17.37
CA LYS A 205 -2.38 -11.27 16.79
C LYS A 205 -2.40 -11.04 15.29
N THR A 206 -2.65 -12.09 14.53
CA THR A 206 -2.81 -12.00 13.08
C THR A 206 -4.28 -11.99 12.71
N ILE A 207 -4.60 -11.27 11.64
CA ILE A 207 -5.93 -11.22 11.02
C ILE A 207 -5.80 -11.36 9.50
N SER A 208 -6.80 -11.98 8.89
CA SER A 208 -6.86 -12.18 7.43
C SER A 208 -7.14 -10.88 6.67
N TYR A 209 -6.83 -10.89 5.38
CA TYR A 209 -7.14 -9.78 4.48
C TYR A 209 -8.65 -9.64 4.24
N ASP A 210 -9.11 -8.39 4.16
CA ASP A 210 -10.49 -8.02 3.79
C ASP A 210 -10.45 -7.05 2.58
N PHE A 211 -10.13 -7.59 1.40
CA PHE A 211 -9.89 -6.78 0.20
C PHE A 211 -11.11 -5.97 -0.25
N GLU A 212 -12.31 -6.51 -0.07
CA GLU A 212 -13.56 -5.82 -0.42
C GLU A 212 -13.71 -4.56 0.43
N ARG A 213 -13.60 -4.70 1.75
CA ARG A 213 -13.68 -3.56 2.68
C ARG A 213 -12.59 -2.52 2.42
N TYR A 214 -11.36 -2.96 2.09
CA TYR A 214 -10.28 -2.03 1.76
C TYR A 214 -10.63 -1.20 0.51
N ALA A 215 -11.27 -1.80 -0.50
CA ALA A 215 -11.68 -1.08 -1.70
C ALA A 215 -12.82 -0.09 -1.40
N GLU A 216 -13.80 -0.49 -0.58
CA GLU A 216 -14.90 0.38 -0.15
C GLU A 216 -14.40 1.61 0.61
N ILE A 217 -13.52 1.41 1.60
CA ILE A 217 -12.93 2.52 2.37
C ILE A 217 -12.12 3.43 1.45
N SER A 218 -11.33 2.85 0.54
CA SER A 218 -10.57 3.61 -0.47
C SER A 218 -11.50 4.54 -1.27
N GLN A 219 -12.55 4.00 -1.86
CA GLN A 219 -13.50 4.82 -2.62
C GLN A 219 -14.18 5.88 -1.75
N THR A 220 -14.51 5.54 -0.50
CA THR A 220 -15.15 6.44 0.47
C THR A 220 -14.27 7.65 0.78
N ILE A 221 -12.97 7.45 1.07
CA ILE A 221 -12.07 8.57 1.41
C ILE A 221 -11.88 9.52 0.23
N TYR A 222 -11.72 9.00 -0.99
CA TYR A 222 -11.60 9.83 -2.20
C TYR A 222 -12.89 10.58 -2.50
N SER A 223 -14.04 9.93 -2.31
CA SER A 223 -15.34 10.56 -2.50
C SER A 223 -15.58 11.68 -1.48
N LEU A 224 -15.22 11.48 -0.21
CA LEU A 224 -15.36 12.48 0.85
C LEU A 224 -14.56 13.75 0.54
N VAL A 225 -13.30 13.62 0.14
CA VAL A 225 -12.46 14.77 -0.25
C VAL A 225 -13.01 15.43 -1.52
N GLY A 226 -13.42 14.62 -2.50
CA GLY A 226 -13.98 15.07 -3.79
C GLY A 226 -15.28 15.89 -3.70
N LYS A 227 -15.96 15.87 -2.54
CA LYS A 227 -17.11 16.75 -2.26
C LYS A 227 -16.73 18.23 -2.16
N TYR A 228 -15.49 18.55 -1.78
CA TYR A 228 -15.07 19.91 -1.45
C TYR A 228 -14.13 20.54 -2.48
N THR A 229 -13.34 19.72 -3.18
CA THR A 229 -12.37 20.18 -4.18
C THR A 229 -12.14 19.11 -5.27
N ARG A 230 -11.67 19.54 -6.44
CA ARG A 230 -11.13 18.66 -7.51
C ARG A 230 -9.62 18.66 -7.61
N ASP A 231 -8.96 19.52 -6.85
CA ASP A 231 -7.50 19.62 -6.83
C ASP A 231 -6.88 18.52 -5.96
N LEU A 232 -7.08 17.26 -6.37
CA LEU A 232 -6.51 16.10 -5.69
C LEU A 232 -5.76 15.18 -6.66
N GLU A 233 -4.75 14.49 -6.12
CA GLU A 233 -3.96 13.48 -6.83
C GLU A 233 -4.01 12.17 -6.05
N ALA A 234 -4.46 11.11 -6.72
CA ALA A 234 -4.44 9.76 -6.15
C ALA A 234 -3.03 9.18 -6.13
N VAL A 235 -2.54 8.81 -4.93
CA VAL A 235 -1.21 8.20 -4.76
C VAL A 235 -1.34 6.68 -4.65
N SER A 236 -2.18 6.20 -3.73
CA SER A 236 -2.46 4.77 -3.48
C SER A 236 -3.95 4.55 -3.18
N CYS A 237 -4.32 3.37 -2.69
CA CYS A 237 -5.66 3.11 -2.18
C CYS A 237 -6.00 3.93 -0.92
N ASP A 238 -5.01 4.39 -0.17
CA ASP A 238 -5.17 4.96 1.17
C ASP A 238 -4.40 6.28 1.37
N GLU A 239 -3.78 6.79 0.30
CA GLU A 239 -2.90 7.97 0.29
C GLU A 239 -3.29 8.89 -0.87
N MET A 240 -3.41 10.19 -0.60
CA MET A 240 -3.67 11.22 -1.63
C MET A 240 -3.00 12.56 -1.30
N PHE A 241 -2.78 13.36 -2.33
CA PHE A 241 -2.47 14.79 -2.19
C PHE A 241 -3.68 15.65 -2.55
N VAL A 242 -3.79 16.82 -1.92
CA VAL A 242 -4.83 17.81 -2.19
C VAL A 242 -4.19 19.20 -2.18
N ASP A 243 -4.45 20.03 -3.19
CA ASP A 243 -4.10 21.45 -3.17
C ASP A 243 -5.25 22.21 -2.50
N LEU A 244 -4.94 22.88 -1.40
CA LEU A 244 -5.92 23.61 -0.60
C LEU A 244 -6.04 25.08 -1.03
N LYS A 245 -5.26 25.55 -2.00
CA LYS A 245 -5.21 26.96 -2.39
C LYS A 245 -6.60 27.51 -2.72
N GLU A 246 -7.31 26.89 -3.66
CA GLU A 246 -8.62 27.38 -4.11
C GLU A 246 -9.69 27.22 -3.02
N LEU A 247 -9.69 26.06 -2.34
CA LEU A 247 -10.63 25.76 -1.27
C LEU A 247 -10.52 26.77 -0.12
N CYS A 248 -9.31 27.02 0.39
CA CYS A 248 -9.08 27.95 1.48
C CYS A 248 -9.40 29.40 1.07
N PHE A 249 -9.05 29.81 -0.16
CA PHE A 249 -9.36 31.15 -0.65
C PHE A 249 -10.88 31.40 -0.72
N ASN A 250 -11.63 30.47 -1.29
CA ASN A 250 -13.08 30.63 -1.47
C ASN A 250 -13.90 30.50 -0.18
N THR A 251 -13.37 29.81 0.84
CA THR A 251 -14.10 29.53 2.09
C THR A 251 -13.61 30.33 3.29
N GLY A 252 -12.40 30.91 3.21
CA GLY A 252 -11.72 31.53 4.35
C GLY A 252 -11.24 30.53 5.42
N ILE A 253 -11.35 29.22 5.16
CA ILE A 253 -10.98 28.16 6.10
C ILE A 253 -9.46 27.98 6.11
N ARG A 254 -8.87 27.85 7.30
CA ARG A 254 -7.44 27.56 7.44
C ARG A 254 -7.13 26.10 7.06
N PRO A 255 -5.97 25.80 6.44
CA PRO A 255 -5.60 24.43 6.06
C PRO A 255 -5.74 23.40 7.19
N LEU A 256 -5.32 23.74 8.41
CA LEU A 256 -5.46 22.85 9.58
C LEU A 256 -6.91 22.60 9.99
N GLN A 257 -7.81 23.56 9.81
CA GLN A 257 -9.24 23.38 10.12
C GLN A 257 -9.88 22.40 9.14
N PHE A 258 -9.55 22.52 7.84
CA PHE A 258 -9.98 21.54 6.84
C PHE A 258 -9.41 20.13 7.13
N ALA A 259 -8.14 20.03 7.51
CA ALA A 259 -7.52 18.77 7.91
C ALA A 259 -8.22 18.12 9.12
N SER A 260 -8.55 18.90 10.16
CA SER A 260 -9.31 18.40 11.33
C SER A 260 -10.67 17.87 10.90
N PHE A 261 -11.41 18.68 10.13
CA PHE A 261 -12.74 18.34 9.65
C PHE A 261 -12.72 17.05 8.83
N ILE A 262 -11.84 16.94 7.83
CA ILE A 262 -11.84 15.78 6.93
C ILE A 262 -11.40 14.50 7.65
N ARG A 263 -10.48 14.59 8.62
CA ARG A 263 -10.09 13.45 9.46
C ARG A 263 -11.25 12.95 10.29
N GLU A 264 -12.05 13.84 10.86
CA GLU A 264 -13.24 13.49 11.63
C GLU A 264 -14.31 12.85 10.75
N GLU A 265 -14.57 13.42 9.57
CA GLU A 265 -15.55 12.85 8.62
C GLU A 265 -15.12 11.48 8.10
N ILE A 266 -13.83 11.28 7.81
CA ILE A 266 -13.28 9.95 7.47
C ILE A 266 -13.47 8.98 8.63
N PHE A 267 -13.19 9.39 9.86
CA PHE A 267 -13.36 8.52 11.03
C PHE A 267 -14.83 8.14 11.24
N LYS A 268 -15.77 9.09 11.12
CA LYS A 268 -17.21 8.82 11.21
C LYS A 268 -17.69 7.85 10.13
N ALA A 269 -17.23 8.04 8.89
CA ALA A 269 -17.68 7.23 7.76
C ALA A 269 -17.07 5.82 7.74
N THR A 270 -15.83 5.66 8.24
CA THR A 270 -15.05 4.43 8.02
C THR A 270 -14.66 3.70 9.31
N GLY A 271 -14.77 4.38 10.46
CA GLY A 271 -14.21 3.95 11.74
C GLY A 271 -12.67 3.98 11.79
N CYS A 272 -12.01 4.41 10.73
CA CYS A 272 -10.55 4.37 10.58
C CYS A 272 -9.95 5.76 10.75
N THR A 273 -8.81 5.85 11.43
CA THR A 273 -8.10 7.13 11.60
C THR A 273 -7.19 7.41 10.41
N SER A 274 -6.97 8.70 10.14
CA SER A 274 -6.02 9.18 9.15
C SER A 274 -5.12 10.25 9.77
N SER A 275 -3.92 10.37 9.21
CA SER A 275 -2.97 11.42 9.56
C SER A 275 -2.72 12.32 8.37
N VAL A 276 -2.52 13.61 8.65
CA VAL A 276 -2.42 14.65 7.62
C VAL A 276 -1.18 15.51 7.81
N GLY A 277 -0.40 15.69 6.76
CA GLY A 277 0.69 16.65 6.71
C GLY A 277 0.40 17.75 5.71
N ILE A 278 0.62 19.00 6.10
CA ILE A 278 0.42 20.17 5.24
C ILE A 278 1.78 20.84 5.06
N GLY A 279 2.13 21.16 3.81
CA GLY A 279 3.40 21.80 3.47
C GLY A 279 3.29 22.74 2.29
N THR A 280 4.39 23.40 1.95
CA THR A 280 4.47 24.32 0.80
C THR A 280 4.55 23.60 -0.55
N ASN A 281 4.80 22.29 -0.54
CA ASN A 281 4.85 21.43 -1.71
C ASN A 281 4.62 19.96 -1.28
N LYS A 282 4.53 19.05 -2.26
CA LYS A 282 4.25 17.62 -2.03
C LYS A 282 5.29 16.94 -1.13
N LEU A 283 6.57 17.20 -1.34
CA LEU A 283 7.64 16.66 -0.52
C LEU A 283 7.45 17.00 0.96
N VAL A 284 7.30 18.29 1.28
CA VAL A 284 7.15 18.75 2.67
C VAL A 284 5.86 18.21 3.29
N ALA A 285 4.75 18.22 2.54
CA ALA A 285 3.47 17.68 3.02
C ALA A 285 3.56 16.17 3.37
N ARG A 286 4.21 15.38 2.51
CA ARG A 286 4.41 13.94 2.74
C ARG A 286 5.29 13.68 3.96
N LEU A 287 6.37 14.43 4.12
CA LEU A 287 7.26 14.32 5.28
C LEU A 287 6.58 14.77 6.57
N ALA A 288 5.79 15.85 6.53
CA ALA A 288 4.99 16.31 7.67
C ALA A 288 3.99 15.23 8.11
N THR A 289 3.44 14.46 7.18
CA THR A 289 2.52 13.35 7.51
C THR A 289 3.21 12.25 8.29
N LYS A 290 4.48 11.94 8.00
CA LYS A 290 5.25 10.98 8.78
C LYS A 290 5.41 11.42 10.24
N VAL A 291 5.59 12.72 10.48
CA VAL A 291 5.67 13.29 11.83
C VAL A 291 4.29 13.33 12.50
N ALA A 292 3.23 13.52 11.73
CA ALA A 292 1.85 13.57 12.22
C ALA A 292 1.32 12.21 12.68
N LYS A 293 1.87 11.09 12.18
CA LYS A 293 1.41 9.74 12.53
C LYS A 293 1.78 9.34 13.97
N PRO A 294 0.90 8.65 14.72
CA PRO A 294 -0.48 8.22 14.38
C PRO A 294 -1.55 9.26 14.69
N ASN A 295 -2.68 9.19 13.95
CA ASN A 295 -3.90 9.97 14.15
C ASN A 295 -3.63 11.44 14.53
N GLY A 296 -2.77 12.10 13.77
CA GLY A 296 -2.39 13.48 14.01
C GLY A 296 -2.40 14.33 12.74
N GLN A 297 -2.15 15.61 12.93
CA GLN A 297 -1.95 16.54 11.82
C GLN A 297 -0.86 17.54 12.13
N VAL A 298 -0.08 17.90 11.12
CA VAL A 298 1.01 18.87 11.23
C VAL A 298 1.00 19.77 10.01
N GLN A 299 1.18 21.07 10.22
CA GLN A 299 1.44 22.04 9.16
C GLN A 299 2.86 22.57 9.30
N VAL A 300 3.63 22.53 8.21
CA VAL A 300 4.96 23.14 8.13
C VAL A 300 4.83 24.43 7.31
N LEU A 301 5.01 25.57 7.96
CA LEU A 301 4.94 26.88 7.30
C LEU A 301 6.21 27.15 6.48
N LYS A 302 6.10 28.03 5.49
CA LYS A 302 7.22 28.39 4.59
C LYS A 302 8.48 28.82 5.34
N ALA A 303 8.34 29.53 6.45
CA ALA A 303 9.46 29.97 7.30
C ALA A 303 10.16 28.81 8.02
N GLU A 304 9.44 27.71 8.28
CA GLU A 304 9.90 26.56 9.06
C GLU A 304 10.53 25.46 8.19
N VAL A 305 10.26 25.46 6.87
CA VAL A 305 10.70 24.42 5.93
C VAL A 305 12.20 24.14 6.05
N SER A 306 13.05 25.18 6.11
CA SER A 306 14.50 24.99 6.19
C SER A 306 14.92 24.20 7.44
N GLN A 307 14.36 24.54 8.60
CA GLN A 307 14.66 23.86 9.86
C GLN A 307 14.08 22.45 9.89
N PHE A 308 12.83 22.30 9.44
CA PHE A 308 12.14 21.02 9.33
C PHE A 308 12.93 20.04 8.46
N MET A 309 13.38 20.49 7.29
CA MET A 309 14.13 19.65 6.36
C MET A 309 15.48 19.24 6.95
N LYS A 310 16.25 20.15 7.56
CA LYS A 310 17.53 19.81 8.20
C LYS A 310 17.41 18.65 9.20
N ALA A 311 16.36 18.66 10.03
CA ALA A 311 16.09 17.61 11.01
C ALA A 311 15.56 16.29 10.40
N THR A 312 15.11 16.31 9.14
CA THR A 312 14.52 15.13 8.49
C THR A 312 15.59 14.09 8.15
N LYS A 313 15.31 12.81 8.44
CA LYS A 313 16.20 11.69 8.07
C LYS A 313 16.23 11.50 6.56
N VAL A 314 17.41 11.24 5.98
CA VAL A 314 17.51 11.00 4.53
C VAL A 314 16.78 9.73 4.09
N ALA A 315 16.68 8.72 4.97
CA ALA A 315 15.89 7.51 4.73
C ALA A 315 14.40 7.80 4.50
N ASP A 316 13.90 8.95 4.99
CA ASP A 316 12.50 9.32 4.84
C ASP A 316 12.20 10.04 3.53
N LEU A 317 13.23 10.49 2.81
CA LEU A 317 13.08 11.21 1.55
C LEU A 317 12.51 10.29 0.45
N PRO A 318 11.49 10.73 -0.30
CA PRO A 318 10.97 9.99 -1.43
C PRO A 318 12.07 9.65 -2.44
N GLY A 319 12.15 8.39 -2.87
CA GLY A 319 13.18 7.92 -3.82
C GLY A 319 14.48 7.45 -3.16
N VAL A 320 14.63 7.57 -1.84
CA VAL A 320 15.71 6.92 -1.09
C VAL A 320 15.28 5.49 -0.74
N GLY A 321 15.57 4.55 -1.63
CA GLY A 321 15.41 3.11 -1.37
C GLY A 321 16.57 2.51 -0.58
N MET A 322 16.48 1.23 -0.23
CA MET A 322 17.48 0.51 0.60
C MET A 322 18.92 0.70 0.12
N HIS A 323 19.17 0.57 -1.19
CA HIS A 323 20.51 0.70 -1.75
C HIS A 323 21.09 2.13 -1.63
N ILE A 324 20.26 3.16 -1.84
CA ILE A 324 20.71 4.56 -1.67
C ILE A 324 20.94 4.82 -0.18
N TRP A 325 20.03 4.36 0.68
CA TRP A 325 20.15 4.47 2.12
C TRP A 325 21.44 3.84 2.66
N GLN A 326 21.77 2.61 2.23
CA GLN A 326 23.00 1.91 2.63
C GLN A 326 24.25 2.71 2.25
N LYS A 327 24.33 3.18 1.00
CA LYS A 327 25.44 4.03 0.53
C LYS A 327 25.55 5.35 1.29
N LEU A 328 24.42 5.96 1.68
CA LEU A 328 24.43 7.16 2.52
C LEU A 328 24.94 6.84 3.94
N CYS A 329 24.54 5.70 4.52
CA CYS A 329 25.01 5.24 5.82
C CYS A 329 26.52 4.96 5.83
N GLU A 330 27.06 4.33 4.78
CA GLU A 330 28.51 4.10 4.62
C GLU A 330 29.32 5.41 4.64
N ARG A 331 28.66 6.54 4.37
CA ARG A 331 29.22 7.89 4.40
C ARG A 331 28.85 8.70 5.63
N ASN A 332 28.22 8.08 6.62
CA ASN A 332 27.71 8.73 7.83
C ASN A 332 26.70 9.86 7.53
N ILE A 333 25.91 9.73 6.46
CA ILE A 333 24.86 10.69 6.08
C ILE A 333 23.52 10.14 6.56
N PHE A 334 22.99 10.71 7.65
CA PHE A 334 21.74 10.22 8.26
C PHE A 334 20.60 11.24 8.17
N THR A 335 20.92 12.53 8.16
CA THR A 335 19.96 13.64 8.08
C THR A 335 20.13 14.46 6.80
N CYS A 336 19.10 15.22 6.42
CA CYS A 336 19.23 16.12 5.28
C CYS A 336 20.29 17.20 5.56
N GLU A 337 20.48 17.61 6.82
CA GLU A 337 21.59 18.50 7.16
C GLU A 337 22.95 17.88 6.82
N ASP A 338 23.17 16.61 7.17
CA ASP A 338 24.40 15.90 6.80
C ASP A 338 24.57 15.85 5.27
N LEU A 339 23.48 15.57 4.54
CA LEU A 339 23.49 15.51 3.09
C LEU A 339 23.87 16.86 2.45
N LEU A 340 23.41 17.97 3.03
CA LEU A 340 23.69 19.32 2.54
C LEU A 340 25.14 19.77 2.80
N ARG A 341 25.85 19.14 3.73
CA ARG A 341 27.29 19.39 3.96
C ARG A 341 28.17 18.73 2.89
N VAL A 342 27.64 17.77 2.15
CA VAL A 342 28.39 17.06 1.09
C VAL A 342 28.35 17.87 -0.21
N GLU A 343 29.51 18.04 -0.83
CA GLU A 343 29.61 18.72 -2.12
C GLU A 343 28.86 17.96 -3.21
N LEU A 344 28.14 18.68 -4.08
CA LEU A 344 27.36 18.08 -5.16
C LEU A 344 28.22 17.18 -6.06
N GLY A 345 29.46 17.58 -6.37
CA GLY A 345 30.37 16.77 -7.19
C GLY A 345 30.65 15.39 -6.58
N GLN A 346 30.72 15.30 -5.26
CA GLN A 346 30.90 14.02 -4.56
C GLN A 346 29.63 13.18 -4.57
N LEU A 347 28.45 13.78 -4.41
CA LEU A 347 27.18 13.05 -4.55
C LEU A 347 27.00 12.52 -5.99
N GLN A 348 27.42 13.29 -7.00
CA GLN A 348 27.31 12.89 -8.40
C GLN A 348 28.18 11.68 -8.76
N ARG A 349 29.39 11.57 -8.18
CA ARG A 349 30.26 10.41 -8.36
C ARG A 349 29.64 9.12 -7.83
N ASP A 350 28.81 9.23 -6.80
CA ASP A 350 28.25 8.08 -6.08
C ASP A 350 26.93 7.55 -6.62
N PHE A 351 26.04 8.49 -6.91
CA PHE A 351 24.65 8.21 -7.22
C PHE A 351 24.30 8.52 -8.68
N GLY A 352 25.25 9.11 -9.41
CA GLY A 352 25.04 9.67 -10.73
C GLY A 352 24.38 11.06 -10.67
N LYS A 353 24.54 11.81 -11.77
CA LYS A 353 24.14 13.22 -11.86
C LYS A 353 22.69 13.49 -11.45
N LYS A 354 21.74 12.74 -12.02
CA LYS A 354 20.30 12.94 -11.79
C LYS A 354 19.91 12.70 -10.32
N THR A 355 20.33 11.57 -9.77
CA THR A 355 20.01 11.18 -8.39
C THR A 355 20.61 12.14 -7.38
N ALA A 356 21.87 12.54 -7.58
CA ALA A 356 22.57 13.47 -6.70
C ALA A 356 21.87 14.84 -6.64
N ILE A 357 21.51 15.40 -7.81
CA ILE A 357 20.77 16.67 -7.88
C ILE A 357 19.41 16.53 -7.19
N ALA A 358 18.67 15.44 -7.47
CA ALA A 358 17.36 15.21 -6.87
C ALA A 358 17.45 15.08 -5.33
N LEU A 359 18.46 14.37 -4.81
CA LEU A 359 18.72 14.26 -3.37
C LEU A 359 18.98 15.63 -2.74
N GLN A 360 19.84 16.44 -3.35
CA GLN A 360 20.17 17.77 -2.84
C GLN A 360 18.95 18.72 -2.86
N GLN A 361 18.17 18.74 -3.95
CA GLN A 361 16.95 19.56 -4.01
C GLN A 361 15.94 19.14 -2.94
N LYS A 362 15.74 17.83 -2.75
CA LYS A 362 14.86 17.32 -1.70
C LYS A 362 15.35 17.67 -0.31
N ALA A 363 16.65 17.58 -0.03
CA ALA A 363 17.22 17.98 1.26
C ALA A 363 17.05 19.49 1.53
N LEU A 364 16.96 20.32 0.49
CA LEU A 364 16.61 21.75 0.59
C LEU A 364 15.09 22.00 0.73
N GLY A 365 14.25 20.96 0.74
CA GLY A 365 12.79 21.09 0.79
C GLY A 365 12.17 21.53 -0.53
N ARG A 366 12.89 21.41 -1.65
CA ARG A 366 12.44 21.86 -2.97
C ARG A 366 11.86 20.71 -3.76
N ASP A 367 10.62 20.92 -4.20
CA ASP A 367 9.86 20.03 -5.06
C ASP A 367 8.96 20.92 -5.93
N ASP A 368 9.19 20.88 -7.24
CA ASP A 368 8.47 21.62 -8.27
C ASP A 368 7.35 20.79 -8.91
N SER A 369 7.10 19.57 -8.42
CA SER A 369 6.05 18.73 -8.95
C SER A 369 4.66 19.28 -8.62
N CYS A 370 3.88 19.56 -9.67
CA CYS A 370 2.47 19.88 -9.55
C CYS A 370 1.65 18.62 -9.23
N LEU A 371 0.42 18.82 -8.76
CA LEU A 371 -0.57 17.75 -8.77
C LEU A 371 -0.80 17.31 -10.22
N LYS A 372 -0.71 16.01 -10.47
CA LYS A 372 -0.89 15.48 -11.82
C LYS A 372 -2.37 15.46 -12.17
N ALA A 373 -2.77 16.31 -13.10
CA ALA A 373 -4.13 16.34 -13.65
C ALA A 373 -4.44 15.10 -14.50
N GLU A 374 -3.49 14.62 -15.32
CA GLU A 374 -3.70 13.44 -16.17
C GLU A 374 -2.50 12.49 -16.12
N ILE A 375 -2.77 11.20 -15.89
CA ILE A 375 -1.77 10.14 -15.98
C ILE A 375 -2.17 9.21 -17.12
N ASP A 376 -1.66 9.51 -18.32
CA ASP A 376 -1.74 8.55 -19.42
C ASP A 376 -0.95 7.29 -19.09
N ARG A 377 -1.63 6.15 -19.18
CA ARG A 377 -1.02 4.85 -18.89
C ARG A 377 -0.04 4.49 -20.01
N LYS A 378 1.25 4.40 -19.66
CA LYS A 378 2.33 4.10 -20.62
C LYS A 378 2.62 2.60 -20.82
N SER A 379 2.14 1.75 -19.92
CA SER A 379 2.35 0.29 -20.00
C SER A 379 1.27 -0.50 -19.28
N ILE A 380 1.04 -1.72 -19.77
CA ILE A 380 0.21 -2.75 -19.13
C ILE A 380 1.07 -4.00 -18.98
N SER A 381 1.03 -4.61 -17.79
CA SER A 381 1.75 -5.85 -17.53
C SER A 381 0.99 -6.76 -16.58
N CYS A 382 1.36 -8.04 -16.59
CA CYS A 382 0.96 -9.06 -15.64
C CYS A 382 2.23 -9.79 -15.16
N HIS A 383 2.46 -9.80 -13.86
CA HIS A 383 3.61 -10.46 -13.26
C HIS A 383 3.13 -11.51 -12.26
N VAL A 384 3.70 -12.70 -12.33
CA VAL A 384 3.51 -13.77 -11.35
C VAL A 384 4.88 -14.39 -11.08
N ASN A 385 5.41 -14.15 -9.88
CA ASN A 385 6.74 -14.62 -9.47
C ASN A 385 6.68 -15.49 -8.20
N TYR A 386 5.49 -15.89 -7.77
CA TYR A 386 5.25 -16.74 -6.62
C TYR A 386 4.59 -18.03 -7.11
N GLY A 387 4.85 -19.17 -6.47
CA GLY A 387 4.18 -20.44 -6.79
C GLY A 387 4.51 -21.07 -8.15
N ILE A 388 5.46 -20.52 -8.91
CA ILE A 388 5.79 -21.00 -10.26
C ILE A 388 6.67 -22.25 -10.19
N ARG A 389 6.14 -23.40 -10.62
CA ARG A 389 6.83 -24.70 -10.67
C ARG A 389 6.43 -25.46 -11.92
N PHE A 390 7.36 -25.60 -12.87
CA PHE A 390 7.13 -26.35 -14.09
C PHE A 390 8.02 -27.60 -14.11
N THR A 391 7.46 -28.71 -14.59
CA THR A 391 8.20 -29.97 -14.79
C THR A 391 8.50 -30.22 -16.26
N THR A 392 7.63 -29.73 -17.15
CA THR A 392 7.75 -29.90 -18.60
C THR A 392 7.69 -28.57 -19.34
N LEU A 393 8.15 -28.55 -20.59
CA LEU A 393 7.98 -27.38 -21.47
C LEU A 393 6.50 -27.08 -21.75
N LYS A 394 5.65 -28.11 -21.77
CA LYS A 394 4.21 -27.97 -21.97
C LYS A 394 3.56 -27.19 -20.82
N ASP A 395 4.05 -27.40 -19.59
CA ASP A 395 3.60 -26.65 -18.41
C ASP A 395 3.85 -25.15 -18.57
N ALA A 396 5.07 -24.81 -19.00
CA ALA A 396 5.46 -23.42 -19.24
C ALA A 396 4.67 -22.79 -20.40
N GLN A 397 4.43 -23.54 -21.48
CA GLN A 397 3.62 -23.07 -22.61
C GLN A 397 2.18 -22.77 -22.21
N GLY A 398 1.50 -23.71 -21.52
CA GLY A 398 0.14 -23.48 -21.06
C GLY A 398 0.03 -22.32 -20.06
N PHE A 399 1.03 -22.15 -19.20
CA PHE A 399 1.10 -20.99 -18.31
C PHE A 399 1.24 -19.67 -19.07
N LEU A 400 2.11 -19.61 -20.09
CA LEU A 400 2.31 -18.42 -20.91
C LEU A 400 1.06 -18.09 -21.73
N GLU A 401 0.33 -19.08 -22.22
CA GLU A 401 -0.97 -18.88 -22.88
C GLU A 401 -1.96 -18.20 -21.94
N LYS A 402 -2.13 -18.73 -20.72
CA LYS A 402 -3.02 -18.13 -19.71
C LYS A 402 -2.57 -16.74 -19.25
N GLN A 403 -1.27 -16.53 -19.08
CA GLN A 403 -0.75 -15.20 -18.78
C GLN A 403 -0.99 -14.21 -19.92
N SER A 404 -0.94 -14.68 -21.17
CA SER A 404 -1.25 -13.86 -22.35
C SER A 404 -2.73 -13.53 -22.45
N GLU A 405 -3.63 -14.48 -22.12
CA GLU A 405 -5.08 -14.23 -22.02
C GLU A 405 -5.39 -13.15 -20.96
N GLU A 406 -4.77 -13.24 -19.78
CA GLU A 406 -4.92 -12.23 -18.72
C GLU A 406 -4.39 -10.85 -19.17
N LEU A 407 -3.24 -10.80 -19.86
CA LEU A 407 -2.71 -9.56 -20.41
C LEU A 407 -3.67 -8.96 -21.45
N ALA A 408 -4.18 -9.79 -22.35
CA ALA A 408 -5.13 -9.38 -23.38
C ALA A 408 -6.41 -8.83 -22.75
N LYS A 409 -6.96 -9.51 -21.74
CA LYS A 409 -8.11 -9.02 -20.97
C LYS A 409 -7.85 -7.64 -20.37
N ARG A 410 -6.71 -7.44 -19.70
CA ARG A 410 -6.34 -6.12 -19.15
C ARG A 410 -6.21 -5.05 -20.23
N MET A 411 -5.70 -5.39 -21.41
CA MET A 411 -5.61 -4.46 -22.53
C MET A 411 -6.99 -4.08 -23.05
N SER A 412 -7.90 -5.05 -23.22
CA SER A 412 -9.29 -4.83 -23.61
C SER A 412 -10.05 -3.97 -22.59
N ASP A 413 -9.93 -4.28 -21.29
CA ASP A 413 -10.57 -3.52 -20.21
C ASP A 413 -10.10 -2.05 -20.16
N ASN A 414 -8.87 -1.79 -20.61
CA ASN A 414 -8.29 -0.45 -20.68
C ASN A 414 -8.42 0.18 -22.07
N GLN A 415 -9.02 -0.50 -23.04
CA GLN A 415 -9.19 -0.05 -24.43
C GLN A 415 -7.88 0.38 -25.11
N VAL A 416 -6.81 -0.41 -24.93
CA VAL A 416 -5.49 -0.12 -25.52
C VAL A 416 -4.93 -1.28 -26.34
N GLU A 417 -4.03 -0.95 -27.24
CA GLU A 417 -3.24 -1.90 -28.04
C GLU A 417 -1.74 -1.75 -27.75
N ALA A 418 -0.96 -2.80 -27.99
CA ALA A 418 0.48 -2.82 -27.73
C ALA A 418 1.28 -2.96 -29.02
N LYS A 419 2.28 -2.07 -29.21
CA LYS A 419 3.28 -2.19 -30.28
C LYS A 419 4.49 -3.04 -29.89
N HIS A 420 4.78 -3.12 -28.59
CA HIS A 420 5.94 -3.82 -28.05
C HIS A 420 5.51 -4.74 -26.91
N ILE A 421 5.94 -5.99 -26.96
CA ILE A 421 5.70 -6.98 -25.92
C ILE A 421 7.06 -7.41 -25.36
N THR A 422 7.16 -7.50 -24.04
CA THR A 422 8.39 -7.93 -23.35
C THR A 422 8.05 -9.13 -22.47
N LEU A 423 8.73 -10.25 -22.68
CA LEU A 423 8.72 -11.38 -21.77
C LEU A 423 9.88 -11.24 -20.79
N LYS A 424 9.58 -11.26 -19.49
CA LYS A 424 10.59 -11.27 -18.42
C LYS A 424 10.48 -12.56 -17.62
N LEU A 425 11.56 -13.32 -17.57
CA LEU A 425 11.66 -14.56 -16.82
C LEU A 425 12.59 -14.37 -15.63
N MET A 426 12.21 -14.93 -14.48
CA MET A 426 13.06 -15.03 -13.31
C MET A 426 13.62 -16.46 -13.27
N VAL A 427 14.93 -16.60 -13.45
CA VAL A 427 15.65 -17.87 -13.35
C VAL A 427 16.58 -17.75 -12.15
N PHE A 428 16.50 -18.72 -11.24
CA PHE A 428 17.28 -18.76 -9.99
C PHE A 428 18.46 -19.70 -10.11
#